data_AF-A0AAU9WYB6-F1
#
_entry.id   AF-A0AAU9WYB6-F1
#
_cell.length_a   1.000
_cell.length_b   1.000
_cell.length_c   1.000
_cell.angle_alpha   90.00
_cell.angle_beta   90.00
_cell.angle_gamma   90.00
#
_symmetry.space_group_name_H-M   'P 1'
#
loop_
_entity.id
_entity.type
_entity.pdbx_description
1 polymer ?
#
loop_
_entity_poly.entity_id
_entity_poly.type
_entity_poly.pdbx_seq_one_letter_code
_entity_poly.pdbx_strand_id
1 'polypeptide(L)'
;FFYLGSGSWKTAQNSFLYSLVNLSGLSPTKMPLKSGREEYAMFYNSGYGPTYGGGHDLYICNAPNSNNCSTYLNNTYQCPSGQNNNMVLTGGQYFRVSEMEVYRL
;
A
#
# COMPACT_ATOMS: atom_id res chain seq x y z
N PHE A 1 -4.75 -16.45 3.44
CA PHE A 1 -4.52 -15.35 2.48
C PHE A 1 -3.97 -15.86 1.15
N PHE A 2 -4.56 -16.89 0.54
CA PHE A 2 -4.18 -17.34 -0.82
C PHE A 2 -5.47 -17.56 -1.60
N TYR A 3 -5.68 -16.74 -2.64
CA TYR A 3 -6.83 -16.81 -3.54
C TYR A 3 -6.30 -17.28 -4.90
N LEU A 4 -6.90 -18.32 -5.47
CA LEU A 4 -6.46 -18.98 -6.72
C LEU A 4 -7.04 -18.32 -7.99
N GLY A 5 -7.58 -17.10 -7.88
CA GLY A 5 -8.29 -16.41 -8.96
C GLY A 5 -7.39 -15.57 -9.87
N SER A 6 -7.89 -15.27 -11.08
CA SER A 6 -7.36 -14.21 -11.93
C SER A 6 -7.40 -12.85 -11.21
N GLY A 7 -6.46 -11.97 -11.53
CA GLY A 7 -6.29 -10.70 -10.82
C GLY A 7 -7.56 -9.85 -10.82
N SER A 8 -8.00 -9.42 -9.63
CA SER A 8 -9.23 -8.64 -9.50
C SER A 8 -9.06 -7.52 -8.47
N TRP A 9 -9.74 -6.40 -8.75
CA TRP A 9 -9.83 -5.26 -7.87
C TRP A 9 -10.98 -5.45 -6.87
N LYS A 10 -10.75 -4.99 -5.64
CA LYS A 10 -11.74 -5.00 -4.57
C LYS A 10 -12.00 -3.57 -4.13
N THR A 11 -13.27 -3.18 -4.24
CA THR A 11 -13.76 -1.91 -3.73
C THR A 11 -13.66 -1.87 -2.20
N ALA A 12 -13.14 -0.78 -1.64
CA ALA A 12 -13.13 -0.56 -0.20
C ALA A 12 -13.38 0.91 0.15
N GLN A 13 -14.62 1.19 0.55
CA GLN A 13 -15.03 2.51 1.06
C GLN A 13 -14.28 2.83 2.35
N ASN A 14 -13.87 4.09 2.52
CA ASN A 14 -13.20 4.61 3.71
C ASN A 14 -11.87 3.92 4.08
N SER A 15 -11.27 3.15 3.16
CA SER A 15 -9.93 2.59 3.35
C SER A 15 -8.87 3.70 3.37
N PHE A 16 -7.76 3.44 4.05
CA PHE A 16 -6.66 4.38 4.15
C PHE A 16 -5.34 3.63 4.32
N LEU A 17 -4.26 4.25 3.86
CA LEU A 17 -2.91 3.87 4.26
C LEU A 17 -2.49 4.72 5.46
N TYR A 18 -1.55 4.21 6.24
CA TYR A 18 -1.09 4.89 7.43
C TYR A 18 0.41 4.67 7.62
N SER A 19 1.12 5.72 8.04
CA SER A 19 2.53 5.65 8.42
C SER A 19 2.66 6.07 9.89
N LEU A 20 3.18 5.18 10.73
CA LEU A 20 3.43 5.45 12.16
C LEU A 20 4.72 6.26 12.35
N VAL A 21 5.79 5.84 11.69
CA VAL A 21 7.10 6.49 11.68
C VAL A 21 7.56 6.57 10.23
N ASN A 22 7.97 7.76 9.79
CA ASN A 22 8.46 7.98 8.42
C ASN A 22 9.75 8.80 8.42
N LEU A 23 10.58 8.57 7.41
CA LEU A 23 11.83 9.32 7.22
C LEU A 23 11.61 10.74 6.72
N SER A 24 10.38 11.08 6.30
CA SER A 24 9.98 12.45 5.95
C SER A 24 9.84 13.37 7.17
N GLY A 25 10.00 12.86 8.40
CA GLY A 25 9.90 13.65 9.63
C GLY A 25 8.47 14.08 9.98
N LEU A 26 7.45 13.51 9.33
CA LEU A 26 6.06 13.79 9.64
C LEU A 26 5.64 13.02 10.90
N SER A 27 4.74 13.61 11.69
CA SER A 27 3.95 12.90 12.70
C SER A 27 3.21 11.70 12.08
N PRO A 28 2.73 10.74 12.88
CA PRO A 28 1.92 9.63 12.38
C PRO A 28 0.81 10.12 11.43
N THR A 29 0.85 9.65 10.18
CA THR A 29 0.12 10.26 9.06
C THR A 29 -0.85 9.28 8.43
N LYS A 30 -2.12 9.70 8.33
CA LYS A 30 -3.18 9.00 7.61
C LYS A 30 -3.23 9.49 6.16
N MET A 31 -3.26 8.55 5.23
CA MET A 31 -3.33 8.78 3.79
C MET A 31 -4.66 8.24 3.28
N PRO A 32 -5.69 9.08 3.21
CA PRO A 32 -7.02 8.65 2.81
C PRO A 32 -7.05 8.25 1.34
N LEU A 33 -7.96 7.34 1.01
CA LEU A 33 -8.30 7.03 -0.38
C LEU A 33 -8.90 8.27 -1.07
N LYS A 34 -8.58 8.47 -2.34
CA LYS A 34 -9.10 9.57 -3.18
C LYS A 34 -10.53 9.27 -3.63
N SER A 35 -11.39 10.28 -3.55
CA SER A 35 -12.75 10.21 -4.08
C SER A 35 -12.76 9.74 -5.54
N GLY A 36 -13.59 8.74 -5.86
CA GLY A 36 -13.72 8.17 -7.20
C GLY A 36 -12.61 7.18 -7.57
N ARG A 37 -11.88 6.65 -6.58
CA ARG A 37 -10.87 5.58 -6.76
C ARG A 37 -11.13 4.38 -5.87
N GLU A 38 -12.30 4.33 -5.24
CA GLU A 38 -12.68 3.32 -4.24
C GLU A 38 -12.64 1.91 -4.82
N GLU A 39 -12.94 1.76 -6.12
CA GLU A 39 -12.92 0.51 -6.85
C GLU A 39 -11.50 -0.07 -7.03
N TYR A 40 -10.46 0.77 -6.90
CA TYR A 40 -9.05 0.37 -7.00
C TYR A 40 -8.35 0.29 -5.64
N ALA A 41 -9.10 0.16 -4.54
CA ALA A 41 -8.53 0.23 -3.19
C ALA A 41 -7.56 -0.91 -2.89
N MET A 42 -7.87 -2.13 -3.34
CA MET A 42 -7.06 -3.33 -3.14
C MET A 42 -7.10 -4.21 -4.39
N PHE A 43 -5.96 -4.78 -4.76
CA PHE A 43 -5.84 -5.79 -5.80
C PHE A 43 -5.27 -7.07 -5.22
N TYR A 44 -5.77 -8.19 -5.73
CA TYR A 44 -5.27 -9.51 -5.38
C TYR A 44 -5.13 -10.35 -6.65
N ASN A 45 -4.03 -11.08 -6.75
CA ASN A 45 -3.72 -12.01 -7.83
C ASN A 45 -2.82 -13.11 -7.28
N SER A 46 -3.00 -14.36 -7.69
CA SER A 46 -2.22 -15.50 -7.17
C SER A 46 -0.70 -15.41 -7.41
N GLY A 47 -0.25 -14.69 -8.44
CA GLY A 47 1.15 -14.42 -8.73
C GLY A 47 1.74 -13.21 -8.00
N TYR A 48 0.93 -12.45 -7.27
CA TYR A 48 1.32 -11.25 -6.52
C TYR A 48 0.98 -11.42 -5.04
N GLY A 49 1.64 -10.65 -4.18
CA GLY A 49 1.14 -10.49 -2.82
C GLY A 49 0.07 -9.39 -2.75
N PRO A 50 -0.35 -8.97 -1.54
CA PRO A 50 -1.32 -7.90 -1.35
C PRO A 50 -0.88 -6.58 -2.00
N THR A 51 -1.75 -6.00 -2.82
CA THR A 51 -1.53 -4.68 -3.42
C THR A 51 -2.65 -3.73 -3.02
N TYR A 52 -2.29 -2.51 -2.67
CA TYR A 52 -3.22 -1.44 -2.31
C TYR A 52 -3.04 -0.29 -3.29
N GLY A 53 -4.14 0.14 -3.91
CA GLY A 53 -4.18 1.25 -4.86
C GLY A 53 -3.92 0.87 -6.32
N GLY A 54 -4.63 1.53 -7.23
CA GLY A 54 -4.63 1.34 -8.69
C GLY A 54 -3.25 1.42 -9.37
N GLY A 55 -2.33 2.18 -8.79
CA GLY A 55 -0.96 2.33 -9.26
C GLY A 55 0.08 1.63 -8.40
N HIS A 56 -0.34 0.64 -7.60
CA HIS A 56 0.51 -0.06 -6.63
C HIS A 56 1.08 0.90 -5.58
N ASP A 57 0.21 1.73 -5.01
CA ASP A 57 0.58 2.73 -3.98
C ASP A 57 1.32 2.06 -2.82
N LEU A 58 0.88 0.87 -2.42
CA LEU A 58 1.63 -0.06 -1.58
C LEU A 58 1.50 -1.48 -2.16
N TYR A 59 2.61 -2.03 -2.64
CA TYR A 59 2.71 -3.40 -3.12
C TYR A 59 3.59 -4.22 -2.19
N ILE A 60 3.00 -5.24 -1.58
CA ILE A 60 3.72 -6.25 -0.83
C ILE A 60 3.84 -7.49 -1.69
N CYS A 61 5.07 -7.86 -2.05
CA CYS A 61 5.31 -8.99 -2.94
C CYS A 61 5.20 -10.35 -2.22
N ASN A 62 5.24 -11.43 -3.00
CA ASN A 62 5.37 -12.77 -2.46
C ASN A 62 6.76 -12.97 -1.83
N ALA A 63 6.82 -13.66 -0.69
CA ALA A 63 8.03 -13.77 0.14
C ALA A 63 8.68 -12.39 0.42
N PRO A 64 7.94 -11.48 1.08
CA PRO A 64 8.31 -10.06 1.15
C PRO A 64 9.53 -9.77 2.04
N ASN A 65 10.03 -10.77 2.76
CA ASN A 65 11.28 -10.72 3.50
C ASN A 65 12.52 -10.97 2.62
N SER A 66 12.36 -11.61 1.46
CA SER A 66 13.45 -11.97 0.54
C SER A 66 13.39 -11.20 -0.78
N ASN A 67 12.20 -10.75 -1.17
CA ASN A 67 11.96 -10.03 -2.42
C ASN A 67 11.65 -8.55 -2.18
N ASN A 68 11.79 -7.73 -3.23
CA ASN A 68 11.50 -6.30 -3.15
C ASN A 68 9.99 -6.06 -3.23
N CYS A 69 9.45 -5.47 -2.16
CA CYS A 69 8.18 -4.78 -2.16
C CYS A 69 8.36 -3.37 -2.73
N SER A 70 7.26 -2.67 -3.03
CA SER A 70 7.36 -1.29 -3.50
C SER A 70 6.25 -0.36 -3.04
N THR A 71 6.54 0.93 -3.02
CA THR A 71 5.55 1.99 -2.79
C THR A 71 5.72 3.15 -3.77
N TYR A 72 4.59 3.66 -4.26
CA TYR A 72 4.53 4.86 -5.08
C TYR A 72 3.15 5.51 -4.94
N LEU A 73 3.00 6.33 -3.90
CA LEU A 73 1.73 6.94 -3.53
C LEU A 73 1.16 7.90 -4.60
N ASN A 74 -0.02 8.42 -4.30
CA ASN A 74 -0.71 9.45 -5.06
C ASN A 74 -1.41 8.98 -6.34
N ASN A 75 -1.58 7.66 -6.57
CA ASN A 75 -2.50 7.18 -7.59
C ASN A 75 -3.93 7.04 -7.04
N THR A 76 -4.10 6.24 -5.98
CA THR A 76 -5.40 5.94 -5.34
C THR A 76 -5.49 6.47 -3.92
N TYR A 77 -4.43 6.34 -3.11
CA TYR A 77 -4.30 6.94 -1.80
C TYR A 77 -3.53 8.25 -1.90
N GLN A 78 -3.92 9.24 -1.10
CA GLN A 78 -3.29 10.56 -1.13
C GLN A 78 -1.85 10.49 -0.59
N CYS A 79 -0.94 11.22 -1.23
CA CYS A 79 0.36 11.54 -0.64
C CYS A 79 0.23 12.84 0.18
N PRO A 80 0.82 12.93 1.38
CA PRO A 80 0.86 14.19 2.14
C PRO A 80 1.48 15.32 1.31
N SER A 81 0.94 16.53 1.47
CA SER A 81 1.37 17.69 0.68
C SER A 81 2.87 17.98 0.84
N GLY A 82 3.54 18.29 -0.26
CA GLY A 82 4.97 18.58 -0.29
C GLY A 82 5.89 17.37 -0.10
N GLN A 83 5.35 16.14 -0.04
CA GLN A 83 6.14 14.94 0.13
C GLN A 83 6.40 14.19 -1.18
N ASN A 84 7.52 13.48 -1.21
CA ASN A 84 7.81 12.51 -2.26
C ASN A 84 6.97 11.25 -2.05
N ASN A 85 6.27 10.83 -3.10
CA ASN A 85 5.32 9.73 -3.07
C ASN A 85 5.94 8.35 -2.78
N ASN A 86 7.25 8.20 -2.91
CA ASN A 86 7.94 6.95 -2.61
C ASN A 86 8.71 6.94 -1.28
N MET A 87 8.71 8.03 -0.52
CA MET A 87 9.46 8.13 0.74
C MET A 87 8.60 8.04 2.00
N VAL A 88 7.32 8.40 1.92
CA VAL A 88 6.46 8.59 3.11
C VAL A 88 6.19 7.29 3.88
N LEU A 89 6.02 6.16 3.18
CA LEU A 89 5.71 4.88 3.83
C LEU A 89 6.96 4.16 4.34
N THR A 90 8.05 4.16 3.57
CA THR A 90 9.18 3.25 3.80
C THR A 90 10.55 3.92 3.66
N GLY A 91 10.60 5.23 3.42
CA GLY A 91 11.86 5.95 3.23
C GLY A 91 12.52 5.75 1.86
N GLY A 92 11.86 5.04 0.95
CA GLY A 92 12.34 4.76 -0.40
C GLY A 92 11.38 3.82 -1.14
N GLN A 93 11.45 3.83 -2.48
CA GLN A 93 10.50 3.12 -3.33
C GLN A 93 10.49 1.61 -3.09
N TYR A 94 11.65 1.00 -2.83
CA TYR A 94 11.80 -0.44 -2.66
C TYR A 94 12.20 -0.77 -1.24
N PHE A 95 11.59 -1.81 -0.69
CA PHE A 95 11.82 -2.24 0.68
C PHE A 95 11.58 -3.74 0.85
N ARG A 96 12.01 -4.29 1.99
CA ARG A 96 11.70 -5.64 2.42
C ARG A 96 10.91 -5.59 3.72
N VAL A 97 9.95 -6.48 3.86
CA VAL A 97 9.12 -6.60 5.05
C VAL A 97 9.84 -7.51 6.04
N SER A 98 10.17 -6.97 7.22
CA SER A 98 10.77 -7.76 8.30
C SER A 98 9.71 -8.56 9.07
N GLU A 99 8.54 -7.96 9.25
CA GLU A 99 7.41 -8.53 9.98
C GLU A 99 6.09 -8.03 9.37
N MET A 100 5.08 -8.88 9.40
CA MET A 100 3.73 -8.54 8.95
C MET A 100 2.71 -9.13 9.91
N GLU A 101 1.87 -8.27 10.46
CA GLU A 101 0.79 -8.64 11.35
C GLU A 101 -0.56 -8.26 10.73
N VAL A 102 -1.57 -9.10 10.91
CA VAL A 102 -2.92 -8.83 10.42
C VAL A 102 -3.91 -8.94 11.58
N TYR A 103 -4.57 -7.83 11.87
CA TYR A 103 -5.54 -7.70 12.95
C TYR A 103 -6.97 -7.69 12.39
N ARG A 104 -7.91 -8.29 13.13
CA ARG A 104 -9.35 -8.20 12.88
C ARG A 104 -10.07 -7.97 14.21
N LEU A 105 -11.19 -7.25 14.15
CA LEU A 105 -12.13 -7.11 15.26
C LEU A 105 -13.12 -8.30 15.28
#